data_AF-A0A1J9SEW9-F1
#
_entry.id   AF-A0A1J9SEW9-F1
#
_cell.length_a   1.000
_cell.length_b   1.000
_cell.length_c   1.000
_cell.angle_alpha   90.00
_cell.angle_beta   90.00
_cell.angle_gamma   90.00
#
_symmetry.space_group_name_H-M   'P 1'
#
loop_
_entity.id
_entity.type
_entity.pdbx_description
1 polymer ?
#
loop_
_entity_poly.entity_id
_entity_poly.type
_entity_poly.pdbx_seq_one_letter_code
_entity_poly.pdbx_strand_id
1 'polypeptide(L)'
;MAEEIKSLPFSDYPLNLPDDFALGQDRVQYQDRLNKHIRSISAKKTVNFQVFESTPGSQLPIQRVVEDQQSACQAISESRSGELDCRIFSFVQKDSLRPFLVTAPLLWELLDAYQLPLPFLDVLFAVHTETCISEESYGNVFLQKSTEPSPSFGKPHSEGSVVWSGLTSVQELSYQFKYAEANNRSRAFPWSIRRTEVFNRIETSSHGLRSTWLIFNPKEDSDLSRRLNHKALEPNEWSALKANPLRLHISILSAYIDNWRDFLADIGKQYSELKKLVWTADIESEVSFSETLSFKSMRSLRGLEERVQSVQVTLRQTEKLVQTLQELNHSMLQNDAYAQTEFTITANALKTVMIRLEGYQTSAEALELRVQGILRLVTDALNVKNQTAAAKVQKFAADNQAVSTEISKGVYALAMDSVDDSTIARIVTLATLIYLPASFVASLFGMNFFDFDEGSRRMNISKDAWIYLLVTIPLTAVTGLAWWCAARRQRMKRASRRQPPDV
;
A
#
# COMPACT_ATOMS: atom_id res chain seq x y z
N MET A 1 -29.50 12.90 -9.39
CA MET A 1 -30.45 12.47 -10.44
C MET A 1 -30.20 11.00 -10.70
N ALA A 2 -31.03 10.15 -10.10
CA ALA A 2 -30.96 8.71 -10.30
C ALA A 2 -31.54 8.39 -11.69
N GLU A 3 -30.71 7.91 -12.62
CA GLU A 3 -31.22 7.19 -13.78
C GLU A 3 -31.99 5.98 -13.25
N GLU A 4 -33.31 5.96 -13.45
CA GLU A 4 -34.15 4.79 -13.19
C GLU A 4 -33.47 3.55 -13.80
N ILE A 5 -33.18 2.57 -12.94
CA ILE A 5 -32.71 1.25 -13.32
C ILE A 5 -33.87 0.60 -14.08
N LYS A 6 -34.00 0.86 -15.39
CA LYS A 6 -34.83 0.01 -16.25
C LYS A 6 -34.29 -1.40 -16.09
N SER A 7 -35.06 -2.31 -15.53
CA SER A 7 -34.71 -3.73 -15.43
C SER A 7 -34.30 -4.21 -16.81
N LEU A 8 -33.12 -4.81 -16.94
CA LEU A 8 -32.74 -5.49 -18.16
C LEU A 8 -33.77 -6.62 -18.40
N PRO A 9 -34.24 -6.85 -19.64
CA PRO A 9 -35.38 -7.73 -19.93
C PRO A 9 -35.09 -9.23 -19.76
N PHE A 10 -33.97 -9.61 -19.16
CA PHE A 10 -33.44 -10.99 -19.15
C PHE A 10 -33.49 -11.54 -17.72
N SER A 11 -34.57 -12.26 -17.39
CA SER A 11 -34.83 -12.75 -16.03
C SER A 11 -34.27 -14.15 -15.74
N ASP A 12 -33.84 -14.89 -16.77
CA ASP A 12 -33.69 -16.34 -16.61
C ASP A 12 -32.23 -16.76 -16.40
N TYR A 13 -31.25 -15.99 -16.88
CA TYR A 13 -29.83 -16.24 -16.62
C TYR A 13 -29.34 -15.54 -15.34
N PRO A 14 -28.49 -16.15 -14.49
CA PRO A 14 -27.99 -17.53 -14.56
C PRO A 14 -28.93 -18.59 -13.96
N LEU A 15 -30.17 -18.24 -13.58
CA LEU A 15 -31.12 -19.16 -12.91
C LEU A 15 -31.41 -20.43 -13.73
N ASN A 16 -31.34 -20.33 -15.07
CA ASN A 16 -31.56 -21.40 -16.05
C ASN A 16 -30.39 -22.38 -16.21
N LEU A 17 -29.25 -22.15 -15.53
CA LEU A 17 -28.13 -23.09 -15.54
C LEU A 17 -28.45 -24.39 -14.76
N PRO A 18 -27.74 -25.51 -15.00
CA PRO A 18 -27.92 -26.77 -14.25
C PRO A 18 -27.46 -26.66 -12.78
N ASP A 19 -28.14 -27.35 -11.85
CA ASP A 19 -27.84 -27.39 -10.40
C ASP A 19 -26.45 -27.97 -10.11
N ASP A 20 -25.58 -27.12 -9.54
CA ASP A 20 -24.33 -27.54 -8.93
C ASP A 20 -24.56 -27.85 -7.45
N PHE A 21 -25.05 -29.06 -7.20
CA PHE A 21 -25.27 -29.58 -5.84
C PHE A 21 -23.97 -29.74 -5.04
N ALA A 22 -22.81 -29.80 -5.71
CA ALA A 22 -21.53 -30.03 -5.04
C ALA A 22 -21.02 -28.76 -4.35
N LEU A 23 -21.18 -27.61 -5.00
CA LEU A 23 -20.75 -26.32 -4.46
C LEU A 23 -21.88 -25.54 -3.77
N GLY A 24 -23.14 -25.91 -3.98
CA GLY A 24 -24.30 -25.29 -3.33
C GLY A 24 -24.43 -23.79 -3.65
N GLN A 25 -24.08 -23.40 -4.88
CA GLN A 25 -24.01 -22.00 -5.27
C GLN A 25 -25.40 -21.36 -5.38
N ASP A 26 -25.58 -20.20 -4.75
CA ASP A 26 -26.83 -19.43 -4.79
C ASP A 26 -26.91 -18.60 -6.08
N ARG A 27 -27.63 -19.12 -7.08
CA ARG A 27 -27.81 -18.44 -8.36
C ARG A 27 -28.56 -17.12 -8.26
N VAL A 28 -29.45 -16.96 -7.29
CA VAL A 28 -30.18 -15.71 -7.09
C VAL A 28 -29.18 -14.63 -6.69
N GLN A 29 -28.24 -14.95 -5.80
CA GLN A 29 -27.15 -14.06 -5.45
C GLN A 29 -26.25 -13.70 -6.64
N TYR A 30 -25.93 -14.68 -7.51
CA TYR A 30 -25.16 -14.41 -8.74
C TYR A 30 -25.91 -13.50 -9.70
N GLN A 31 -27.22 -13.71 -9.88
CA GLN A 31 -28.06 -12.86 -10.72
C GLN A 31 -28.10 -11.42 -10.20
N ASP A 32 -28.29 -11.24 -8.90
CA ASP A 32 -28.29 -9.93 -8.25
C ASP A 32 -26.94 -9.21 -8.40
N ARG A 33 -25.84 -9.95 -8.25
CA ARG A 33 -24.48 -9.41 -8.44
C ARG A 33 -24.24 -9.04 -9.91
N LEU A 34 -24.66 -9.88 -10.85
CA LEU A 34 -24.57 -9.62 -12.29
C LEU A 34 -25.38 -8.38 -12.68
N ASN A 35 -26.60 -8.24 -12.19
CA ASN A 35 -27.44 -7.06 -12.43
C ASN A 35 -26.76 -5.75 -12.01
N LYS A 36 -26.06 -5.76 -10.87
CA LYS A 36 -25.32 -4.59 -10.36
C LYS A 36 -24.03 -4.34 -11.15
N HIS A 37 -23.35 -5.40 -11.57
CA HIS A 37 -22.00 -5.31 -12.14
C HIS A 37 -21.97 -5.15 -13.66
N ILE A 38 -22.87 -5.78 -14.40
CA ILE A 38 -22.79 -5.87 -15.87
C ILE A 38 -22.73 -4.51 -16.56
N ARG A 39 -23.39 -3.49 -16.00
CA ARG A 39 -23.38 -2.12 -16.52
C ARG A 39 -22.03 -1.41 -16.32
N SER A 40 -21.28 -1.75 -15.26
CA SER A 40 -19.98 -1.14 -14.99
C SER A 40 -18.92 -1.62 -15.98
N ILE A 41 -19.05 -2.87 -16.43
CA ILE A 41 -18.13 -3.53 -17.36
C ILE A 41 -18.58 -3.50 -18.83
N SER A 42 -19.71 -2.87 -19.14
CA SER A 42 -20.24 -2.77 -20.52
C SER A 42 -20.26 -1.34 -21.04
N ALA A 43 -20.08 -1.17 -22.35
CA ALA A 43 -20.23 0.12 -23.01
C ALA A 43 -21.70 0.58 -23.01
N LYS A 44 -21.92 1.89 -22.97
CA LYS A 44 -23.28 2.46 -22.98
C LYS A 44 -24.00 2.29 -24.33
N LYS A 45 -23.25 2.40 -25.43
CA LYS A 45 -23.80 2.40 -26.81
C LYS A 45 -22.89 1.73 -27.84
N THR A 46 -21.58 1.71 -27.60
CA THR A 46 -20.59 1.21 -28.56
C THR A 46 -20.59 -0.31 -28.60
N VAL A 47 -20.55 -0.85 -29.82
CA VAL A 47 -20.31 -2.27 -30.09
C VAL A 47 -19.09 -2.35 -31.00
N ASN A 48 -18.10 -3.16 -30.62
CA ASN A 48 -16.95 -3.48 -31.46
C ASN A 48 -16.31 -4.78 -30.96
N PHE A 49 -16.41 -5.85 -31.76
CA PHE A 49 -15.69 -7.09 -31.52
C PHE A 49 -15.49 -7.86 -32.83
N GLN A 50 -14.55 -8.80 -32.80
CA GLN A 50 -14.27 -9.67 -33.93
C GLN A 50 -14.83 -11.07 -33.66
N VAL A 51 -15.34 -11.70 -34.71
CA VAL A 51 -15.83 -13.08 -34.68
C VAL A 51 -15.10 -13.90 -35.73
N PHE A 52 -14.59 -15.06 -35.33
CA PHE A 52 -14.00 -16.05 -36.21
C PHE A 52 -14.83 -17.33 -36.14
N GLU A 53 -15.28 -17.83 -37.28
CA GLU A 53 -16.17 -18.99 -37.38
C GLU A 53 -15.67 -19.98 -38.42
N SER A 54 -15.61 -21.26 -38.05
CA SER A 54 -15.30 -22.32 -39.00
C SER A 54 -16.25 -23.51 -38.84
N THR A 55 -16.45 -24.24 -39.93
CA THR A 55 -17.21 -25.49 -39.99
C THR A 55 -16.27 -26.68 -40.18
N PRO A 56 -16.69 -27.92 -39.85
CA PRO A 56 -15.96 -29.13 -40.21
C PRO A 56 -15.57 -29.13 -41.69
N GLY A 57 -14.30 -29.42 -41.98
CA GLY A 57 -13.75 -29.46 -43.35
C GLY A 57 -13.37 -28.10 -43.96
N SER A 58 -13.75 -26.96 -43.35
CA SER A 58 -13.26 -25.66 -43.78
C SER A 58 -11.76 -25.52 -43.47
N GLN A 59 -11.00 -24.98 -44.43
CA GLN A 59 -9.56 -24.73 -44.26
C GLN A 59 -9.26 -23.40 -43.55
N LEU A 60 -10.12 -22.40 -43.73
CA LEU A 60 -9.99 -21.07 -43.15
C LEU A 60 -11.31 -20.66 -42.49
N PRO A 61 -11.26 -19.82 -41.44
CA PRO A 61 -12.46 -19.28 -40.83
C PRO A 61 -13.03 -18.11 -41.64
N ILE A 62 -14.33 -17.88 -41.46
CA ILE A 62 -14.97 -16.62 -41.80
C ILE A 62 -14.68 -15.64 -40.67
N GLN A 63 -14.01 -14.54 -41.00
CA GLN A 63 -13.75 -13.44 -40.06
C GLN A 63 -14.76 -12.31 -40.30
N ARG A 64 -15.37 -11.82 -39.22
CA ARG A 64 -16.29 -10.67 -39.25
C ARG A 64 -15.92 -9.68 -38.15
N VAL A 65 -15.96 -8.39 -38.48
CA VAL A 65 -15.90 -7.31 -37.49
C VAL A 65 -17.33 -6.83 -37.25
N VAL A 66 -17.75 -6.80 -35.99
CA VAL A 66 -19.10 -6.45 -35.58
C VAL A 66 -19.07 -5.09 -34.90
N GLU A 67 -19.69 -4.08 -35.51
CA GLU A 67 -19.61 -2.67 -35.07
C GLU A 67 -20.98 -2.06 -34.69
N ASP A 68 -22.06 -2.81 -34.86
CA ASP A 68 -23.43 -2.36 -34.60
C ASP A 68 -24.24 -3.39 -33.81
N GLN A 69 -25.34 -2.93 -33.18
CA GLN A 69 -26.17 -3.76 -32.31
C GLN A 69 -26.91 -4.88 -33.06
N GLN A 70 -27.35 -4.65 -34.30
CA GLN A 70 -28.13 -5.63 -35.05
C GLN A 70 -27.23 -6.80 -35.48
N SER A 71 -26.05 -6.49 -36.03
CA SER A 71 -25.04 -7.49 -36.38
C SER A 71 -24.54 -8.25 -35.15
N ALA A 72 -24.48 -7.60 -33.98
CA ALA A 72 -24.11 -8.26 -32.73
C ALA A 72 -25.18 -9.21 -32.21
N CYS A 73 -26.45 -8.79 -32.17
CA CYS A 73 -27.56 -9.70 -31.86
C CYS A 73 -27.53 -10.88 -32.82
N GLN A 74 -27.42 -10.64 -34.14
CA GLN A 74 -27.35 -11.71 -35.13
C GLN A 74 -26.18 -12.65 -34.87
N ALA A 75 -24.96 -12.14 -34.63
CA ALA A 75 -23.81 -12.98 -34.32
C ALA A 75 -24.02 -13.81 -33.04
N ILE A 76 -24.59 -13.24 -31.99
CA ILE A 76 -24.82 -13.95 -30.72
C ILE A 76 -25.96 -14.97 -30.85
N SER A 77 -27.07 -14.59 -31.47
CA SER A 77 -28.28 -15.39 -31.62
C SER A 77 -28.18 -16.47 -32.70
N GLU A 78 -27.30 -16.29 -33.70
CA GLU A 78 -26.90 -17.33 -34.65
C GLU A 78 -26.03 -18.40 -33.95
N SER A 79 -26.51 -18.93 -32.83
CA SER A 79 -26.08 -20.22 -32.30
C SER A 79 -26.48 -21.28 -33.33
N ARG A 80 -25.67 -21.42 -34.39
CA ARG A 80 -25.86 -22.48 -35.39
C ARG A 80 -25.69 -23.81 -34.67
N SER A 81 -26.83 -24.45 -34.45
CA SER A 81 -27.05 -25.82 -34.01
C SER A 81 -26.07 -26.83 -34.61
N GLY A 82 -24.88 -26.97 -34.01
CA GLY A 82 -23.93 -28.06 -34.27
C GLY A 82 -23.13 -28.00 -35.58
N GLU A 83 -23.21 -26.92 -36.38
CA GLU A 83 -22.46 -26.84 -37.66
C GLU A 83 -21.02 -26.33 -37.51
N LEU A 84 -20.70 -25.62 -36.42
CA LEU A 84 -19.38 -25.00 -36.24
C LEU A 84 -18.43 -25.88 -35.43
N ASP A 85 -17.16 -25.95 -35.85
CA ASP A 85 -16.09 -26.66 -35.13
C ASP A 85 -15.19 -25.71 -34.31
N CYS A 86 -15.10 -24.44 -34.71
CA CYS A 86 -14.43 -23.41 -33.92
C CYS A 86 -15.16 -22.08 -34.03
N ARG A 87 -15.36 -21.44 -32.88
CA ARG A 87 -15.95 -20.11 -32.78
C ARG A 87 -15.20 -19.26 -31.76
N ILE A 88 -14.74 -18.07 -32.18
CA ILE A 88 -13.99 -17.16 -31.32
C ILE A 88 -14.61 -15.77 -31.35
N PHE A 89 -15.04 -15.28 -30.19
CA PHE A 89 -15.39 -13.89 -29.96
C PHE A 89 -14.20 -13.16 -29.32
N SER A 90 -13.77 -12.07 -29.94
CA SER A 90 -12.64 -11.25 -29.46
C SER A 90 -13.08 -9.79 -29.26
N PHE A 91 -13.24 -9.39 -28.00
CA PHE A 91 -13.67 -8.05 -27.61
C PHE A 91 -12.46 -7.12 -27.40
N VAL A 92 -11.83 -6.73 -28.51
CA VAL A 92 -10.57 -5.96 -28.54
C VAL A 92 -10.74 -4.57 -27.91
N GLN A 93 -9.75 -4.15 -27.11
CA GLN A 93 -9.77 -2.85 -26.43
C GLN A 93 -8.41 -2.13 -26.42
N LYS A 94 -8.44 -0.79 -26.41
CA LYS A 94 -7.23 0.03 -26.21
C LYS A 94 -6.68 -0.07 -24.79
N ASP A 95 -7.56 -0.16 -23.80
CA ASP A 95 -7.26 -0.06 -22.37
C ASP A 95 -8.10 -1.06 -21.57
N SER A 96 -7.46 -1.93 -20.78
CA SER A 96 -8.12 -3.02 -20.02
C SER A 96 -8.90 -2.56 -18.79
N LEU A 97 -8.84 -1.27 -18.46
CA LEU A 97 -9.68 -0.66 -17.42
C LEU A 97 -11.00 -0.09 -17.97
N ARG A 98 -11.18 -0.08 -19.29
CA ARG A 98 -12.42 0.41 -19.89
C ARG A 98 -13.50 -0.69 -19.90
N PRO A 99 -14.77 -0.31 -19.90
CA PRO A 99 -15.87 -1.25 -20.13
C PRO A 99 -15.73 -1.91 -21.50
N PHE A 100 -16.12 -3.18 -21.61
CA PHE A 100 -16.17 -3.94 -22.85
C PHE A 100 -16.92 -3.19 -23.95
N LEU A 101 -16.46 -3.29 -25.21
CA LEU A 101 -17.12 -2.66 -26.36
C LEU A 101 -18.33 -3.49 -26.80
N VAL A 102 -19.22 -3.78 -25.85
CA VAL A 102 -20.49 -4.45 -26.00
C VAL A 102 -21.45 -3.85 -24.98
N THR A 103 -22.72 -3.68 -25.34
CA THR A 103 -23.70 -3.10 -24.43
C THR A 103 -24.19 -4.12 -23.40
N ALA A 104 -24.62 -3.67 -22.22
CA ALA A 104 -25.08 -4.57 -21.17
C ALA A 104 -26.18 -5.56 -21.61
N PRO A 105 -27.19 -5.19 -22.42
CA PRO A 105 -28.16 -6.15 -22.96
C PRO A 105 -27.51 -7.25 -23.81
N LEU A 106 -26.63 -6.87 -24.75
CA LEU A 106 -25.92 -7.81 -25.63
C LEU A 106 -24.96 -8.71 -24.86
N LEU A 107 -24.27 -8.17 -23.84
CA LEU A 107 -23.41 -8.99 -23.00
C LEU A 107 -24.25 -10.02 -22.25
N TRP A 108 -25.40 -9.63 -21.68
CA TRP A 108 -26.30 -10.57 -21.03
C TRP A 108 -26.79 -11.66 -21.98
N GLU A 109 -27.23 -11.26 -23.18
CA GLU A 109 -27.68 -12.18 -24.23
C GLU A 109 -26.56 -13.16 -24.62
N LEU A 110 -25.30 -12.72 -24.68
CA LEU A 110 -24.15 -13.59 -24.89
C LEU A 110 -23.94 -14.58 -23.75
N LEU A 111 -24.03 -14.14 -22.49
CA LEU A 111 -23.88 -15.02 -21.33
C LEU A 111 -24.97 -16.11 -21.32
N ASP A 112 -26.21 -15.73 -21.65
CA ASP A 112 -27.37 -16.61 -21.68
C ASP A 112 -27.37 -17.56 -22.88
N ALA A 113 -27.14 -17.04 -24.10
CA ALA A 113 -27.13 -17.84 -25.33
C ALA A 113 -26.08 -18.97 -25.30
N TYR A 114 -24.96 -18.74 -24.62
CA TYR A 114 -23.89 -19.73 -24.46
C TYR A 114 -23.97 -20.49 -23.14
N GLN A 115 -24.95 -20.20 -22.28
CA GLN A 115 -25.11 -20.82 -20.96
C GLN A 115 -23.78 -20.83 -20.20
N LEU A 116 -23.15 -19.66 -20.06
CA LEU A 116 -21.82 -19.58 -19.45
C LEU A 116 -21.88 -19.98 -17.98
N PRO A 117 -20.93 -20.79 -17.49
CA PRO A 117 -20.99 -21.35 -16.15
C PRO A 117 -20.68 -20.27 -15.10
N LEU A 118 -21.19 -20.47 -13.87
CA LEU A 118 -21.03 -19.52 -12.76
C LEU A 118 -19.55 -19.14 -12.46
N PRO A 119 -18.56 -20.05 -12.54
CA PRO A 119 -17.15 -19.69 -12.39
C PRO A 119 -16.64 -18.66 -13.41
N PHE A 120 -17.23 -18.56 -14.60
CA PHE A 120 -16.88 -17.49 -15.54
C PHE A 120 -17.43 -16.13 -15.08
N LEU A 121 -18.58 -16.10 -14.40
CA LEU A 121 -19.09 -14.87 -13.80
C LEU A 121 -18.14 -14.35 -12.71
N ASP A 122 -17.49 -15.22 -11.95
CA ASP A 122 -16.45 -14.80 -11.00
C ASP A 122 -15.25 -14.15 -11.69
N VAL A 123 -14.86 -14.64 -12.88
CA VAL A 123 -13.84 -13.97 -13.71
C VAL A 123 -14.30 -12.57 -14.12
N LEU A 124 -15.56 -12.40 -14.53
CA LEU A 124 -16.11 -11.09 -14.90
C LEU A 124 -16.32 -10.16 -13.70
N PHE A 125 -16.64 -10.69 -12.52
CA PHE A 125 -16.79 -9.88 -11.31
C PHE A 125 -15.47 -9.29 -10.81
N ALA A 126 -14.33 -9.88 -11.18
CA ALA A 126 -13.00 -9.31 -10.94
C ALA A 126 -12.69 -8.09 -11.85
N VAL A 127 -13.50 -7.85 -12.89
CA VAL A 127 -13.32 -6.72 -13.81
C VAL A 127 -13.85 -5.44 -13.18
N HIS A 128 -12.94 -4.51 -12.92
CA HIS A 128 -13.21 -3.21 -12.31
C HIS A 128 -12.66 -2.08 -13.18
N THR A 129 -13.29 -0.90 -13.14
CA THR A 129 -12.80 0.30 -13.85
C THR A 129 -11.62 0.97 -13.15
N GLU A 130 -11.28 0.51 -11.94
CA GLU A 130 -10.19 1.02 -11.11
C GLU A 130 -9.28 -0.14 -10.66
N THR A 131 -8.02 0.19 -10.35
CA THR A 131 -7.06 -0.77 -9.80
C THR A 131 -7.45 -1.13 -8.38
N CYS A 132 -7.77 -2.40 -8.14
CA CYS A 132 -8.12 -2.91 -6.82
C CYS A 132 -6.99 -3.82 -6.30
N ILE A 133 -6.36 -3.43 -5.20
CA ILE A 133 -5.21 -4.16 -4.62
C ILE A 133 -5.61 -5.58 -4.20
N SER A 134 -6.82 -5.76 -3.66
CA SER A 134 -7.32 -7.09 -3.27
C SER A 134 -7.48 -8.03 -4.46
N GLU A 135 -7.70 -7.47 -5.65
CA GLU A 135 -7.82 -8.21 -6.90
C GLU A 135 -6.47 -8.44 -7.56
N GLU A 136 -5.36 -7.83 -7.13
CA GLU A 136 -4.04 -8.06 -7.75
C GLU A 136 -3.64 -9.53 -7.65
N SER A 137 -3.83 -10.12 -6.46
CA SER A 137 -3.55 -11.53 -6.17
C SER A 137 -4.69 -12.49 -6.49
N TYR A 138 -5.79 -12.00 -7.06
CA TYR A 138 -6.88 -12.84 -7.51
C TYR A 138 -6.68 -13.26 -8.97
N GLY A 139 -6.42 -14.55 -9.18
CA GLY A 139 -6.14 -15.16 -10.48
C GLY A 139 -7.08 -16.32 -10.66
N ASN A 140 -8.34 -16.01 -10.94
CA ASN A 140 -9.39 -16.99 -11.17
C ASN A 140 -8.95 -17.90 -12.32
N VAL A 141 -8.73 -19.18 -12.02
CA VAL A 141 -8.53 -20.24 -13.01
C VAL A 141 -9.49 -21.34 -12.58
N PHE A 142 -10.50 -21.59 -13.41
CA PHE A 142 -11.53 -22.58 -13.14
C PHE A 142 -11.59 -23.55 -14.30
N LEU A 143 -11.44 -24.84 -13.99
CA LEU A 143 -11.61 -25.92 -14.94
C LEU A 143 -12.78 -26.78 -14.48
N GLN A 144 -13.85 -26.78 -15.26
CA GLN A 144 -15.00 -27.64 -15.06
C GLN A 144 -14.99 -28.74 -16.12
N LYS A 145 -15.28 -29.97 -15.70
CA LYS A 145 -15.39 -31.12 -16.58
C LYS A 145 -16.75 -31.75 -16.36
N SER A 146 -17.51 -31.91 -17.43
CA SER A 146 -18.81 -32.58 -17.42
C SER A 146 -18.91 -33.56 -18.58
N THR A 147 -19.89 -34.45 -18.47
CA THR A 147 -20.26 -35.36 -19.55
C THR A 147 -21.74 -35.16 -19.80
N GLU A 148 -22.08 -34.81 -21.04
CA GLU A 148 -23.45 -34.51 -21.46
C GLU A 148 -23.90 -35.53 -22.51
N PRO A 149 -25.19 -35.89 -22.56
CA PRO A 149 -25.70 -36.75 -23.62
C PRO A 149 -25.57 -36.05 -24.99
N SER A 150 -25.06 -36.76 -26.00
CA SER A 150 -24.87 -36.20 -27.35
C SER A 150 -26.16 -36.27 -28.17
N PRO A 151 -26.67 -35.16 -28.73
CA PRO A 151 -27.81 -35.22 -29.65
C PRO A 151 -27.36 -35.88 -30.97
N SER A 152 -28.10 -36.89 -31.43
CA SER A 152 -27.94 -37.48 -32.76
C SER A 152 -28.62 -36.58 -33.79
N PHE A 153 -27.85 -35.91 -34.64
CA PHE A 153 -28.41 -35.19 -35.79
C PHE A 153 -28.68 -36.17 -36.94
N GLY A 154 -29.82 -36.85 -36.92
CA GLY A 154 -30.40 -37.52 -38.09
C GLY A 154 -31.32 -36.58 -38.86
N LYS A 155 -31.44 -36.74 -40.19
CA LYS A 155 -32.47 -36.02 -40.97
C LYS A 155 -33.84 -36.34 -40.37
N PRO A 156 -34.68 -35.34 -40.06
CA PRO A 156 -35.96 -35.57 -39.41
C PRO A 156 -36.91 -36.28 -40.38
N HIS A 157 -37.10 -37.58 -40.20
CA HIS A 157 -38.29 -38.25 -40.71
C HIS A 157 -39.36 -38.15 -39.61
N SER A 158 -40.25 -37.16 -39.78
CA SER A 158 -41.46 -36.88 -38.97
C SER A 158 -41.25 -36.61 -37.46
N GLU A 159 -41.78 -35.46 -37.02
CA GLU A 159 -42.01 -35.03 -35.63
C GLU A 159 -41.01 -35.49 -34.54
N GLY A 160 -40.04 -34.61 -34.26
CA GLY A 160 -39.76 -34.19 -32.88
C GLY A 160 -38.98 -35.10 -31.93
N SER A 161 -38.49 -36.28 -32.36
CA SER A 161 -37.61 -37.10 -31.51
C SER A 161 -36.14 -36.84 -31.82
N VAL A 162 -35.45 -36.13 -30.92
CA VAL A 162 -33.98 -36.15 -30.86
C VAL A 162 -33.58 -37.54 -30.36
N VAL A 163 -33.05 -38.36 -31.26
CA VAL A 163 -32.35 -39.59 -30.86
C VAL A 163 -31.06 -39.13 -30.16
N TRP A 164 -30.68 -39.75 -29.04
CA TRP A 164 -29.41 -39.48 -28.35
C TRP A 164 -28.49 -40.67 -28.62
N SER A 165 -27.29 -40.42 -29.16
CA SER A 165 -26.32 -41.48 -29.50
C SER A 165 -24.93 -41.01 -29.13
N GLY A 166 -24.52 -41.31 -27.90
CA GLY A 166 -23.18 -41.02 -27.41
C GLY A 166 -23.16 -40.10 -26.19
N LEU A 167 -21.95 -39.96 -25.64
CA LEU A 167 -21.63 -39.02 -24.58
C LEU A 167 -20.66 -37.98 -25.16
N THR A 168 -20.95 -36.70 -24.92
CA THR A 168 -20.06 -35.58 -25.21
C THR A 168 -19.28 -35.27 -23.94
N SER A 169 -17.95 -35.32 -24.00
CA SER A 169 -17.12 -34.77 -22.93
C SER A 169 -17.01 -33.27 -23.11
N VAL A 170 -17.42 -32.51 -22.09
CA VAL A 170 -17.37 -31.05 -22.10
C VAL A 170 -16.33 -30.59 -21.07
N GLN A 171 -15.43 -29.72 -21.51
CA GLN A 171 -14.41 -29.12 -20.67
C GLN A 171 -14.48 -27.61 -20.80
N GLU A 172 -14.64 -26.92 -19.67
CA GLU A 172 -14.80 -25.48 -19.63
C GLU A 172 -13.67 -24.87 -18.80
N LEU A 173 -12.85 -24.05 -19.45
CA LEU A 173 -11.74 -23.35 -18.83
C LEU A 173 -12.04 -21.85 -18.82
N SER A 174 -12.11 -21.29 -17.63
CA SER A 174 -12.28 -19.85 -17.39
C SER A 174 -11.08 -19.31 -16.67
N TYR A 175 -10.48 -18.23 -17.16
CA TYR A 175 -9.43 -17.57 -16.41
C TYR A 175 -9.27 -16.07 -16.67
N GLN A 176 -8.64 -15.40 -15.70
CA GLN A 176 -8.08 -14.07 -15.87
C GLN A 176 -6.56 -14.16 -16.02
N PHE A 177 -6.03 -13.72 -17.16
CA PHE A 177 -4.60 -13.68 -17.41
C PHE A 177 -4.08 -12.24 -17.31
N LYS A 178 -3.18 -11.98 -16.36
CA LYS A 178 -2.54 -10.68 -16.15
C LYS A 178 -1.11 -10.68 -16.67
N TYR A 179 -0.72 -9.59 -17.30
CA TYR A 179 0.59 -9.47 -17.94
C TYR A 179 1.09 -8.02 -17.96
N ALA A 180 2.41 -7.88 -17.96
CA ALA A 180 3.06 -6.59 -18.20
C ALA A 180 2.99 -6.24 -19.69
N GLU A 181 2.70 -4.97 -19.99
CA GLU A 181 2.69 -4.45 -21.35
C GLU A 181 3.34 -3.07 -21.37
N ALA A 182 4.22 -2.82 -22.34
CA ALA A 182 4.81 -1.51 -22.51
C ALA A 182 3.71 -0.49 -22.86
N ASN A 183 3.63 0.58 -22.06
CA ASN A 183 2.86 1.75 -22.38
C ASN A 183 3.80 2.74 -23.07
N ASN A 184 3.51 3.11 -24.32
CA ASN A 184 4.28 4.12 -25.04
C ASN A 184 4.01 5.55 -24.50
N ARG A 185 3.72 5.67 -23.20
CA ARG A 185 3.43 6.94 -22.53
C ARG A 185 4.76 7.48 -21.99
N SER A 186 5.06 8.74 -22.27
CA SER A 186 6.30 9.43 -21.87
C SER A 186 6.41 9.75 -20.37
N ARG A 187 5.94 8.84 -19.50
CA ARG A 187 5.92 9.02 -18.03
C ARG A 187 7.05 8.22 -17.37
N ALA A 188 7.25 8.48 -16.07
CA ALA A 188 8.22 7.82 -15.19
C ALA A 188 8.12 6.28 -15.14
N PHE A 189 7.03 5.68 -15.64
CA PHE A 189 6.81 4.24 -15.66
C PHE A 189 6.32 3.78 -17.04
N PRO A 190 7.16 3.08 -17.83
CA PRO A 190 6.85 2.69 -19.20
C PRO A 190 6.02 1.40 -19.30
N TRP A 191 5.51 0.88 -18.17
CA TRP A 191 4.81 -0.39 -18.11
C TRP A 191 3.42 -0.26 -17.50
N SER A 192 2.47 -1.01 -18.03
CA SER A 192 1.12 -1.18 -17.49
C SER A 192 0.85 -2.66 -17.27
N ILE A 193 0.29 -3.01 -16.11
CA ILE A 193 -0.28 -4.35 -15.89
C ILE A 193 -1.65 -4.37 -16.55
N ARG A 194 -1.78 -5.23 -17.57
CA ARG A 194 -3.02 -5.48 -18.30
C ARG A 194 -3.58 -6.83 -17.91
N ARG A 195 -4.81 -7.08 -18.34
CA ARG A 195 -5.51 -8.34 -18.14
C ARG A 195 -6.33 -8.73 -19.35
N THR A 196 -6.55 -10.01 -19.52
CA THR A 196 -7.44 -10.60 -20.52
C THR A 196 -8.24 -11.70 -19.85
N GLU A 197 -9.56 -11.59 -19.92
CA GLU A 197 -10.49 -12.59 -19.42
C GLU A 197 -10.83 -13.56 -20.55
N VAL A 198 -10.68 -14.86 -20.27
CA VAL A 198 -10.83 -15.91 -21.27
C VAL A 198 -11.81 -16.95 -20.77
N PHE A 199 -12.77 -17.28 -21.62
CA PHE A 199 -13.59 -18.48 -21.51
C PHE A 199 -13.29 -19.36 -22.72
N ASN A 200 -13.13 -20.65 -22.47
CA ASN A 200 -13.06 -21.67 -23.50
C ASN A 200 -13.91 -22.87 -23.11
N ARG A 201 -14.85 -23.25 -23.98
CA ARG A 201 -15.58 -24.52 -23.91
C ARG A 201 -15.06 -25.44 -25.01
N ILE A 202 -14.66 -26.64 -24.64
CA ILE A 202 -14.24 -27.71 -25.56
C ILE A 202 -15.23 -28.85 -25.42
N GLU A 203 -15.81 -29.26 -26.54
CA GLU A 203 -16.74 -30.38 -26.62
C GLU A 203 -16.10 -31.47 -27.48
N THR A 204 -15.89 -32.65 -26.89
CA THR A 204 -15.34 -33.81 -27.57
C THR A 204 -16.43 -34.85 -27.72
N SER A 205 -16.77 -35.19 -28.96
CA SER A 205 -17.79 -36.19 -29.30
C SER A 205 -17.29 -37.14 -30.38
N SER A 206 -18.09 -38.16 -30.72
CA SER A 206 -17.83 -39.05 -31.86
C SER A 206 -17.77 -38.31 -33.21
N HIS A 207 -18.33 -37.10 -33.30
CA HIS A 207 -18.34 -36.26 -34.49
C HIS A 207 -17.12 -35.32 -34.58
N GLY A 208 -16.19 -35.41 -33.63
CA GLY A 208 -15.00 -34.58 -33.55
C GLY A 208 -15.05 -33.57 -32.41
N LEU A 209 -14.06 -32.67 -32.44
CA LEU A 209 -13.86 -31.64 -31.44
C LEU A 209 -14.53 -30.33 -31.87
N ARG A 210 -15.25 -29.69 -30.95
CA ARG A 210 -15.74 -28.31 -31.10
C ARG A 210 -15.15 -27.41 -30.03
N SER A 211 -14.85 -26.16 -30.38
CA SER A 211 -14.36 -25.17 -29.43
C SER A 211 -15.06 -23.82 -29.56
N THR A 212 -15.50 -23.29 -28.43
CA THR A 212 -16.08 -21.94 -28.32
C THR A 212 -15.22 -21.09 -27.40
N TRP A 213 -14.93 -19.87 -27.82
CA TRP A 213 -14.05 -18.94 -27.10
C TRP A 213 -14.69 -17.58 -26.92
N LEU A 214 -14.58 -17.04 -25.71
CA LEU A 214 -14.81 -15.62 -25.44
C LEU A 214 -13.51 -15.04 -24.88
N ILE A 215 -12.96 -14.04 -25.57
CA ILE A 215 -11.71 -13.38 -25.20
C ILE A 215 -12.02 -11.89 -25.02
N PHE A 216 -12.01 -11.44 -23.77
CA PHE A 216 -12.23 -10.05 -23.42
C PHE A 216 -10.89 -9.36 -23.11
N ASN A 217 -10.80 -8.08 -23.44
CA ASN A 217 -9.60 -7.25 -23.25
C ASN A 217 -8.30 -7.70 -23.96
N PRO A 218 -8.30 -8.32 -25.16
CA PRO A 218 -7.07 -8.32 -25.94
C PRO A 218 -6.74 -6.87 -26.35
N LYS A 219 -5.51 -6.44 -26.12
CA LYS A 219 -5.04 -5.11 -26.53
C LYS A 219 -5.17 -4.96 -28.05
N GLU A 220 -5.69 -3.83 -28.51
CA GLU A 220 -5.70 -3.47 -29.94
C GLU A 220 -4.28 -3.44 -30.50
N ASP A 221 -4.09 -3.98 -31.71
CA ASP A 221 -2.78 -4.16 -32.35
C ASP A 221 -1.75 -4.95 -31.52
N SER A 222 -2.22 -5.74 -30.55
CA SER A 222 -1.35 -6.62 -29.77
C SER A 222 -0.74 -7.74 -30.60
N ASP A 223 0.35 -8.30 -30.09
CA ASP A 223 0.94 -9.52 -30.64
C ASP A 223 -0.04 -10.69 -30.67
N LEU A 224 -0.94 -10.79 -29.69
CA LEU A 224 -2.02 -11.77 -29.70
C LEU A 224 -2.98 -11.56 -30.89
N SER A 225 -3.46 -10.33 -31.09
CA SER A 225 -4.37 -10.01 -32.20
C SER A 225 -3.69 -10.28 -33.55
N ARG A 226 -2.42 -9.89 -33.71
CA ARG A 226 -1.63 -10.15 -34.92
C ARG A 226 -1.46 -11.64 -35.18
N ARG A 227 -1.12 -12.43 -34.16
CA ARG A 227 -0.96 -13.88 -34.25
C ARG A 227 -2.28 -14.58 -34.59
N LEU A 228 -3.39 -14.17 -33.96
CA LEU A 228 -4.71 -14.75 -34.25
C LEU A 228 -5.15 -14.46 -35.69
N ASN A 229 -5.02 -13.20 -36.14
CA ASN A 229 -5.31 -12.84 -37.53
C ASN A 229 -4.43 -13.60 -38.52
N HIS A 230 -3.14 -13.75 -38.24
CA HIS A 230 -2.25 -14.56 -39.08
C HIS A 230 -2.69 -16.04 -39.14
N LYS A 231 -3.06 -16.64 -38.01
CA LYS A 231 -3.61 -18.00 -37.98
C LYS A 231 -4.89 -18.13 -38.79
N ALA A 232 -5.73 -17.10 -38.82
CA ALA A 232 -6.96 -17.06 -39.61
C ALA A 232 -6.73 -16.90 -41.12
N LEU A 233 -5.51 -16.56 -41.56
CA LEU A 233 -5.13 -16.44 -42.97
C LEU A 233 -4.38 -17.66 -43.50
N GLU A 234 -3.80 -18.48 -42.62
CA GLU A 234 -2.95 -19.62 -42.96
C GLU A 234 -3.67 -20.96 -42.71
N PRO A 235 -3.99 -21.74 -43.76
CA PRO A 235 -4.80 -22.97 -43.65
C PRO A 235 -4.25 -24.00 -42.66
N ASN A 236 -2.93 -24.19 -42.66
CA ASN A 236 -2.26 -25.17 -41.79
C ASN A 236 -2.31 -24.74 -40.32
N GLU A 237 -2.15 -23.44 -40.07
CA GLU A 237 -2.15 -22.87 -38.72
C GLU A 237 -3.56 -22.90 -38.11
N TRP A 238 -4.59 -22.57 -38.90
CA TRP A 238 -5.98 -22.68 -38.46
C TRP A 238 -6.36 -24.13 -38.21
N SER A 239 -6.03 -25.04 -39.14
CA SER A 239 -6.31 -26.47 -39.00
C SER A 239 -5.65 -27.06 -37.75
N ALA A 240 -4.42 -26.65 -37.44
CA ALA A 240 -3.75 -27.06 -36.20
C ALA A 240 -4.46 -26.53 -34.94
N LEU A 241 -4.96 -25.28 -34.96
CA LEU A 241 -5.75 -24.72 -33.87
C LEU A 241 -7.07 -25.48 -33.66
N LYS A 242 -7.74 -25.89 -34.74
CA LYS A 242 -8.96 -26.71 -34.65
C LYS A 242 -8.68 -28.11 -34.11
N ALA A 243 -7.58 -28.72 -34.54
CA ALA A 243 -7.16 -30.03 -34.08
C ALA A 243 -6.81 -30.04 -32.58
N ASN A 244 -6.30 -28.92 -32.05
CA ASN A 244 -5.98 -28.78 -30.63
C ASN A 244 -6.21 -27.34 -30.13
N PRO A 245 -7.35 -27.06 -29.47
CA PRO A 245 -7.68 -25.74 -28.95
C PRO A 245 -6.66 -25.18 -27.95
N LEU A 246 -5.89 -26.04 -27.26
CA LEU A 246 -4.88 -25.59 -26.29
C LEU A 246 -3.78 -24.72 -26.92
N ARG A 247 -3.60 -24.83 -28.24
CA ARG A 247 -2.67 -23.98 -28.99
C ARG A 247 -3.02 -22.49 -28.91
N LEU A 248 -4.30 -22.14 -28.76
CA LEU A 248 -4.70 -20.74 -28.59
C LEU A 248 -4.37 -20.22 -27.18
N HIS A 249 -4.54 -21.03 -26.13
CA HIS A 249 -4.06 -20.68 -24.78
C HIS A 249 -2.55 -20.45 -24.77
N ILE A 250 -1.78 -21.32 -25.43
CA ILE A 250 -0.32 -21.14 -25.60
C ILE A 250 0.00 -19.86 -26.37
N SER A 251 -0.79 -19.53 -27.40
CA SER A 251 -0.61 -18.30 -28.17
C SER A 251 -0.87 -17.05 -27.31
N ILE A 252 -1.85 -17.08 -26.41
CA ILE A 252 -2.13 -16.02 -25.43
C ILE A 252 -0.96 -15.88 -24.45
N LEU A 253 -0.54 -16.98 -23.81
CA LEU A 253 0.57 -16.96 -22.85
C LEU A 253 1.88 -16.45 -23.49
N SER A 254 2.27 -17.04 -24.62
CA SER A 254 3.51 -16.71 -25.32
C SER A 254 3.51 -15.34 -26.00
N ALA A 255 2.37 -14.65 -26.10
CA ALA A 255 2.32 -13.27 -26.58
C ALA A 255 2.83 -12.27 -25.52
N TYR A 256 2.74 -12.63 -24.24
CA TYR A 256 2.98 -11.67 -23.16
C TYR A 256 3.94 -12.17 -22.07
N ILE A 257 4.24 -13.46 -22.00
CA ILE A 257 5.09 -14.03 -20.95
C ILE A 257 6.48 -13.39 -20.91
N ASP A 258 7.06 -13.11 -22.08
CA ASP A 258 8.42 -12.60 -22.19
C ASP A 258 8.51 -11.11 -21.78
N ASN A 259 7.38 -10.39 -21.74
CA ASN A 259 7.33 -8.98 -21.30
C ASN A 259 7.76 -8.82 -19.84
N TRP A 260 7.61 -9.86 -19.01
CA TRP A 260 8.08 -9.84 -17.62
C TRP A 260 9.61 -9.69 -17.52
N ARG A 261 10.36 -10.17 -18.52
CA ARG A 261 11.81 -10.01 -18.57
C ARG A 261 12.19 -8.53 -18.62
N ASP A 262 11.59 -7.80 -19.55
CA ASP A 262 11.89 -6.40 -19.78
C ASP A 262 11.33 -5.53 -18.65
N PHE A 263 10.18 -5.90 -18.08
CA PHE A 263 9.63 -5.28 -16.88
C PHE A 263 10.58 -5.40 -15.68
N LEU A 264 11.08 -6.61 -15.39
CA LEU A 264 12.04 -6.85 -14.31
C LEU A 264 13.38 -6.16 -14.56
N ALA A 265 13.83 -6.10 -15.82
CA ALA A 265 15.03 -5.36 -16.20
C ALA A 265 14.90 -3.85 -15.91
N ASP A 266 13.73 -3.27 -16.19
CA ASP A 266 13.44 -1.86 -15.86
C ASP A 266 13.46 -1.61 -14.34
N ILE A 267 12.82 -2.47 -13.54
CA ILE A 267 12.91 -2.38 -12.07
C ILE A 267 14.37 -2.51 -11.60
N GLY A 268 15.13 -3.45 -12.16
CA GLY A 268 16.55 -3.64 -11.86
C GLY A 268 17.41 -2.41 -12.19
N LYS A 269 17.08 -1.70 -13.27
CA LYS A 269 17.72 -0.43 -13.65
C LYS A 269 17.40 0.67 -12.62
N GLN A 270 16.13 0.86 -12.29
CA GLN A 270 15.70 1.85 -11.29
C GLN A 270 16.33 1.58 -9.92
N TYR A 271 16.38 0.31 -9.51
CA TYR A 271 17.09 -0.13 -8.30
C TYR A 271 18.57 0.26 -8.35
N SER A 272 19.24 0.04 -9.48
CA SER A 272 20.67 0.35 -9.63
C SER A 272 20.95 1.85 -9.54
N GLU A 273 20.05 2.69 -10.07
CA GLU A 273 20.15 4.15 -9.96
C GLU A 273 19.97 4.61 -8.51
N LEU A 274 18.95 4.11 -7.80
CA LEU A 274 18.72 4.42 -6.39
C LEU A 274 19.85 3.90 -5.49
N LYS A 275 20.37 2.70 -5.78
CA LYS A 275 21.51 2.12 -5.08
C LYS A 275 22.72 3.05 -5.14
N LYS A 276 23.07 3.58 -6.31
CA LYS A 276 24.23 4.49 -6.45
C LYS A 276 24.12 5.70 -5.52
N LEU A 277 22.93 6.28 -5.39
CA LEU A 277 22.68 7.40 -4.48
C LEU A 277 22.95 7.01 -3.02
N VAL A 278 22.43 5.86 -2.58
CA VAL A 278 22.63 5.39 -1.20
C VAL A 278 24.10 5.10 -0.89
N TRP A 279 24.84 4.49 -1.82
CA TRP A 279 26.25 4.12 -1.62
C TRP A 279 27.23 5.30 -1.69
N THR A 280 26.85 6.40 -2.33
CA THR A 280 27.68 7.61 -2.42
C THR A 280 27.36 8.62 -1.32
N ALA A 281 26.34 8.36 -0.50
CA ALA A 281 25.96 9.23 0.59
C ALA A 281 27.03 9.20 1.69
N ASP A 282 27.64 10.35 1.94
CA ASP A 282 28.50 10.57 3.09
C ASP A 282 27.63 10.78 4.33
N ILE A 283 27.77 9.90 5.32
CA ILE A 283 26.98 9.92 6.57
C ILE A 283 27.42 11.07 7.48
N GLU A 284 28.67 11.53 7.37
CA GLU A 284 29.23 12.59 8.21
C GLU A 284 28.78 13.99 7.73
N SER A 285 28.52 14.13 6.43
CA SER A 285 28.04 15.38 5.83
C SER A 285 26.52 15.55 5.95
N GLU A 286 26.11 16.52 6.77
CA GLU A 286 24.70 16.73 7.13
C GLU A 286 23.83 17.13 5.93
N VAL A 287 24.38 17.94 5.01
CA VAL A 287 23.75 18.42 3.76
C VAL A 287 23.62 17.28 2.75
N SER A 288 24.75 16.61 2.44
CA SER A 288 24.81 15.49 1.49
C SER A 288 23.85 14.36 1.88
N PHE A 289 23.83 13.99 3.16
CA PHE A 289 22.95 12.92 3.64
C PHE A 289 21.47 13.27 3.50
N SER A 290 21.06 14.52 3.81
CA SER A 290 19.65 14.92 3.78
C SER A 290 19.06 15.04 2.37
N GLU A 291 19.87 15.46 1.40
CA GLU A 291 19.48 15.54 -0.02
C GLU A 291 19.42 14.15 -0.66
N THR A 292 20.39 13.29 -0.34
CA THR A 292 20.57 11.98 -0.99
C THR A 292 19.68 10.89 -0.38
N LEU A 293 19.58 10.83 0.95
CA LEU A 293 18.74 9.91 1.72
C LEU A 293 17.45 10.61 2.19
N SER A 294 16.80 11.30 1.25
CA SER A 294 15.53 11.97 1.49
C SER A 294 14.34 10.99 1.51
N PHE A 295 13.20 11.44 2.05
CA PHE A 295 11.92 10.72 1.98
C PHE A 295 11.56 10.29 0.55
N LYS A 296 12.01 11.04 -0.48
CA LYS A 296 11.82 10.72 -1.88
C LYS A 296 12.51 9.41 -2.28
N SER A 297 13.78 9.22 -1.92
CA SER A 297 14.53 7.99 -2.20
C SER A 297 13.90 6.78 -1.51
N MET A 298 13.48 6.94 -0.25
CA MET A 298 12.78 5.88 0.48
C MET A 298 11.44 5.53 -0.16
N ARG A 299 10.64 6.53 -0.54
CA ARG A 299 9.37 6.33 -1.23
C ARG A 299 9.56 5.60 -2.56
N SER A 300 10.59 5.96 -3.33
CA SER A 300 10.92 5.28 -4.58
C SER A 300 11.34 3.82 -4.35
N LEU A 301 12.17 3.53 -3.33
CA LEU A 301 12.55 2.16 -2.98
C LEU A 301 11.35 1.32 -2.55
N ARG A 302 10.44 1.86 -1.72
CA ARG A 302 9.19 1.18 -1.35
C ARG A 302 8.29 0.92 -2.56
N GLY A 303 8.19 1.89 -3.47
CA GLY A 303 7.45 1.71 -4.72
C GLY A 303 8.06 0.62 -5.62
N LEU A 304 9.38 0.41 -5.60
CA LEU A 304 9.99 -0.72 -6.29
C LEU A 304 9.67 -2.05 -5.58
N GLU A 305 9.71 -2.09 -4.25
CA GLU A 305 9.36 -3.26 -3.45
C GLU A 305 7.92 -3.74 -3.73
N GLU A 306 6.95 -2.83 -3.63
CA GLU A 306 5.53 -3.12 -3.91
C GLU A 306 5.34 -3.69 -5.33
N ARG A 307 6.03 -3.12 -6.32
CA ARG A 307 5.96 -3.60 -7.72
C ARG A 307 6.55 -4.99 -7.89
N VAL A 308 7.68 -5.29 -7.25
CA VAL A 308 8.30 -6.62 -7.31
C VAL A 308 7.40 -7.66 -6.66
N GLN A 309 6.77 -7.33 -5.53
CA GLN A 309 5.80 -8.22 -4.87
C GLN A 309 4.59 -8.51 -5.76
N SER A 310 4.04 -7.48 -6.41
CA SER A 310 2.93 -7.64 -7.37
C SER A 310 3.30 -8.57 -8.55
N VAL A 311 4.56 -8.50 -9.04
CA VAL A 311 5.07 -9.43 -10.07
C VAL A 311 5.06 -10.88 -9.57
N GLN A 312 5.62 -11.14 -8.38
CA GLN A 312 5.71 -12.50 -7.85
C GLN A 312 4.33 -13.16 -7.74
N VAL A 313 3.38 -12.41 -7.20
CA VAL A 313 2.00 -12.87 -7.04
C VAL A 313 1.36 -13.16 -8.41
N THR A 314 1.53 -12.27 -9.38
CA THR A 314 0.97 -12.43 -10.73
C THR A 314 1.58 -13.64 -11.46
N LEU A 315 2.88 -13.85 -11.34
CA LEU A 315 3.56 -15.00 -11.95
C LEU A 315 3.10 -16.32 -11.34
N ARG A 316 2.90 -16.39 -10.02
CA ARG A 316 2.34 -17.59 -9.35
C ARG A 316 0.93 -17.92 -9.82
N GLN A 317 0.10 -16.94 -10.18
CA GLN A 317 -1.21 -17.22 -10.78
C GLN A 317 -1.06 -17.80 -12.19
N THR A 318 -0.15 -17.24 -12.97
CA THR A 318 0.11 -17.74 -14.34
C THR A 318 0.65 -19.17 -14.28
N GLU A 319 1.48 -19.50 -13.29
CA GLU A 319 1.95 -20.86 -13.01
C GLU A 319 0.78 -21.82 -12.79
N LYS A 320 -0.20 -21.46 -11.94
CA LYS A 320 -1.42 -22.26 -11.74
C LYS A 320 -2.19 -22.46 -13.05
N LEU A 321 -2.34 -21.43 -13.87
CA LEU A 321 -2.96 -21.56 -15.19
C LEU A 321 -2.21 -22.56 -16.08
N VAL A 322 -0.88 -22.52 -16.11
CA VAL A 322 -0.08 -23.48 -16.89
C VAL A 322 -0.23 -24.90 -16.34
N GLN A 323 -0.28 -25.09 -15.02
CA GLN A 323 -0.55 -26.39 -14.39
C GLN A 323 -1.93 -26.92 -14.78
N THR A 324 -2.98 -26.09 -14.71
CA THR A 324 -4.33 -26.47 -15.15
C THR A 324 -4.36 -26.81 -16.65
N LEU A 325 -3.63 -26.08 -17.50
CA LEU A 325 -3.51 -26.42 -18.93
C LEU A 325 -2.76 -27.73 -19.17
N GLN A 326 -1.77 -28.06 -18.34
CA GLN A 326 -1.09 -29.36 -18.39
C GLN A 326 -2.06 -30.48 -18.00
N GLU A 327 -2.84 -30.33 -16.93
CA GLU A 327 -3.88 -31.27 -16.54
C GLU A 327 -4.94 -31.44 -17.65
N LEU A 328 -5.33 -30.34 -18.28
CA LEU A 328 -6.26 -30.34 -19.40
C LEU A 328 -5.70 -31.12 -20.60
N ASN A 329 -4.44 -30.89 -20.96
CA ASN A 329 -3.75 -31.61 -22.03
C ASN A 329 -3.69 -33.13 -21.77
N HIS A 330 -3.45 -33.55 -20.53
CA HIS A 330 -3.49 -34.97 -20.16
C HIS A 330 -4.91 -35.54 -20.26
N SER A 331 -5.90 -34.80 -19.76
CA SER A 331 -7.31 -35.23 -19.80
C SER A 331 -7.83 -35.37 -21.22
N MET A 332 -7.41 -34.49 -22.12
CA MET A 332 -7.79 -34.52 -23.54
C MET A 332 -7.18 -35.71 -24.27
N LEU A 333 -5.93 -36.06 -23.97
CA LEU A 333 -5.30 -37.28 -24.49
C LEU A 333 -6.01 -38.54 -24.00
N GLN A 334 -6.37 -38.61 -22.71
CA GLN A 334 -7.10 -39.75 -22.14
C GLN A 334 -8.47 -39.99 -22.76
N ASN A 335 -9.11 -38.92 -23.25
CA ASN A 335 -10.41 -38.98 -23.91
C ASN A 335 -10.30 -39.13 -25.44
N ASP A 336 -9.11 -39.50 -25.96
CA ASP A 336 -8.82 -39.65 -27.39
C ASP A 336 -9.22 -38.41 -28.23
N ALA A 337 -9.17 -37.21 -27.64
CA ALA A 337 -9.60 -35.97 -28.30
C ALA A 337 -8.66 -35.55 -29.44
N TYR A 338 -7.37 -35.92 -29.36
CA TYR A 338 -6.38 -35.71 -30.42
C TYR A 338 -5.20 -36.70 -30.31
N ALA A 339 -4.37 -36.74 -31.35
CA ALA A 339 -3.23 -37.66 -31.45
C ALA A 339 -2.12 -37.38 -30.42
N GLN A 340 -1.35 -38.42 -30.09
CA GLN A 340 -0.18 -38.34 -29.20
C GLN A 340 0.85 -37.28 -29.63
N THR A 341 1.01 -37.05 -30.94
CA THR A 341 1.91 -36.02 -31.48
C THR A 341 1.50 -34.61 -31.04
N GLU A 342 0.20 -34.30 -31.09
CA GLU A 342 -0.35 -33.01 -30.64
C GLU A 342 -0.23 -32.83 -29.13
N PHE A 343 -0.40 -33.91 -28.36
CA PHE A 343 -0.15 -33.90 -26.91
C PHE A 343 1.31 -33.51 -26.61
N THR A 344 2.28 -34.14 -27.29
CA THR A 344 3.71 -33.89 -27.06
C THR A 344 4.11 -32.47 -27.45
N ILE A 345 3.61 -31.94 -28.57
CA ILE A 345 3.85 -30.54 -28.99
C ILE A 345 3.36 -29.58 -27.91
N THR A 346 2.13 -29.79 -27.43
CA THR A 346 1.49 -28.94 -26.42
C THR A 346 2.20 -29.04 -25.08
N ALA A 347 2.54 -30.25 -24.64
CA ALA A 347 3.27 -30.49 -23.40
C ALA A 347 4.64 -29.80 -23.39
N ASN A 348 5.38 -29.88 -24.50
CA ASN A 348 6.67 -29.21 -24.65
C ASN A 348 6.54 -27.68 -24.63
N ALA A 349 5.51 -27.13 -25.28
CA ALA A 349 5.24 -25.70 -25.25
C ALA A 349 4.90 -25.21 -23.83
N LEU A 350 3.99 -25.89 -23.12
CA LEU A 350 3.62 -25.56 -21.74
C LEU A 350 4.82 -25.68 -20.79
N LYS A 351 5.65 -26.73 -20.94
CA LYS A 351 6.90 -26.88 -20.18
C LYS A 351 7.86 -25.71 -20.42
N THR A 352 7.97 -25.24 -21.67
CA THR A 352 8.80 -24.09 -22.01
C THR A 352 8.29 -22.81 -21.34
N VAL A 353 6.98 -22.60 -21.32
CA VAL A 353 6.37 -21.46 -20.61
C VAL A 353 6.64 -21.56 -19.10
N MET A 354 6.52 -22.75 -18.52
CA MET A 354 6.78 -23.00 -17.09
C MET A 354 8.23 -22.64 -16.70
N ILE A 355 9.22 -23.09 -17.48
CA ILE A 355 10.63 -22.77 -17.23
C ILE A 355 10.88 -21.25 -17.24
N ARG A 356 10.22 -20.52 -18.14
CA ARG A 356 10.32 -19.04 -18.19
C ARG A 356 9.71 -18.41 -16.95
N LEU A 357 8.53 -18.86 -16.53
CA LEU A 357 7.84 -18.40 -15.32
C LEU A 357 8.72 -18.58 -14.08
N GLU A 358 9.29 -19.78 -13.88
CA GLU A 358 10.20 -20.08 -12.76
C GLU A 358 11.43 -19.16 -12.77
N GLY A 359 12.00 -18.90 -13.95
CA GLY A 359 13.11 -17.97 -14.12
C GLY A 359 12.75 -16.53 -13.73
N TYR A 360 11.56 -16.06 -14.11
CA TYR A 360 11.08 -14.72 -13.74
C TYR A 360 10.73 -14.62 -12.25
N GLN A 361 10.13 -15.65 -11.65
CA GLN A 361 9.88 -15.72 -10.21
C GLN A 361 11.19 -15.63 -9.43
N THR A 362 12.19 -16.45 -9.80
CA THR A 362 13.52 -16.42 -9.18
C THR A 362 14.17 -15.04 -9.31
N SER A 363 14.06 -14.40 -10.47
CA SER A 363 14.59 -13.06 -10.68
C SER A 363 13.86 -12.00 -9.85
N ALA A 364 12.54 -12.12 -9.69
CA ALA A 364 11.74 -11.22 -8.87
C ALA A 364 12.09 -11.38 -7.38
N GLU A 365 12.23 -12.60 -6.88
CA GLU A 365 12.65 -12.89 -5.50
C GLU A 365 14.05 -12.32 -5.20
N ALA A 366 15.01 -12.52 -6.11
CA ALA A 366 16.35 -11.96 -5.96
C ALA A 366 16.34 -10.42 -5.94
N LEU A 367 15.44 -9.79 -6.71
CA LEU A 367 15.32 -8.33 -6.75
C LEU A 367 14.64 -7.79 -5.49
N GLU A 368 13.63 -8.49 -4.96
CA GLU A 368 12.97 -8.13 -3.71
C GLU A 368 13.97 -8.11 -2.55
N LEU A 369 14.75 -9.18 -2.37
CA LEU A 369 15.79 -9.28 -1.34
C LEU A 369 16.80 -8.12 -1.43
N ARG A 370 17.17 -7.74 -2.65
CA ARG A 370 18.09 -6.62 -2.90
C ARG A 370 17.48 -5.27 -2.56
N VAL A 371 16.21 -5.04 -2.90
CA VAL A 371 15.48 -3.81 -2.57
C VAL A 371 15.31 -3.70 -1.06
N GLN A 372 14.87 -4.76 -0.38
CA GLN A 372 14.73 -4.83 1.08
C GLN A 372 16.05 -4.59 1.80
N GLY A 373 17.15 -5.17 1.29
CA GLY A 373 18.48 -4.95 1.85
C GLY A 373 18.87 -3.46 1.85
N ILE A 374 18.64 -2.74 0.75
CA ILE A 374 18.89 -1.30 0.69
C ILE A 374 17.94 -0.53 1.59
N LEU A 375 16.64 -0.86 1.58
CA LEU A 375 15.66 -0.18 2.42
C LEU A 375 16.02 -0.27 3.91
N ARG A 376 16.51 -1.44 4.35
CA ARG A 376 17.02 -1.66 5.70
C ARG A 376 18.25 -0.79 5.98
N LEU A 377 19.24 -0.78 5.08
CA LEU A 377 20.43 0.07 5.23
C LEU A 377 20.07 1.56 5.34
N VAL A 378 19.16 2.05 4.51
CA VAL A 378 18.67 3.44 4.54
C VAL A 378 17.98 3.74 5.88
N THR A 379 17.14 2.82 6.35
CA THR A 379 16.42 2.96 7.62
C THR A 379 17.39 2.97 8.81
N ASP A 380 18.36 2.07 8.83
CA ASP A 380 19.38 1.99 9.86
C ASP A 380 20.24 3.25 9.89
N ALA A 381 20.65 3.77 8.71
CA ALA A 381 21.40 5.02 8.61
C ALA A 381 20.61 6.23 9.14
N LEU A 382 19.30 6.32 8.82
CA LEU A 382 18.42 7.38 9.34
C LEU A 382 18.26 7.28 10.86
N ASN A 383 18.13 6.06 11.40
CA ASN A 383 18.04 5.82 12.83
C ASN A 383 19.32 6.24 13.56
N VAL A 384 20.49 5.88 13.03
CA VAL A 384 21.79 6.31 13.57
C VAL A 384 21.89 7.84 13.56
N LYS A 385 21.53 8.50 12.45
CA LYS A 385 21.56 9.97 12.38
C LYS A 385 20.64 10.61 13.43
N ASN A 386 19.40 10.12 13.56
CA ASN A 386 18.46 10.63 14.55
C ASN A 386 18.97 10.43 15.99
N GLN A 387 19.61 9.30 16.27
CA GLN A 387 20.25 9.04 17.57
C GLN A 387 21.44 9.97 17.82
N THR A 388 22.30 10.22 16.83
CA THR A 388 23.43 11.15 16.98
C THR A 388 22.96 12.59 17.19
N ALA A 389 21.90 13.02 16.51
CA ALA A 389 21.29 14.33 16.72
C ALA A 389 20.70 14.44 18.13
N ALA A 390 19.99 13.41 18.60
CA ALA A 390 19.48 13.35 19.97
C ALA A 390 20.62 13.36 21.00
N ALA A 391 21.72 12.63 20.76
CA ALA A 391 22.89 12.62 21.64
C ALA A 391 23.58 14.00 21.69
N LYS A 392 23.69 14.71 20.56
CA LYS A 392 24.21 16.10 20.54
C LYS A 392 23.33 17.04 21.37
N VAL A 393 22.01 16.94 21.25
CA VAL A 393 21.05 17.73 22.05
C VAL A 393 21.16 17.40 23.53
N GLN A 394 21.26 16.12 23.89
CA GLN A 394 21.46 15.68 25.27
C GLN A 394 22.78 16.17 25.84
N LYS A 395 23.87 16.12 25.05
CA LYS A 395 25.16 16.66 25.46
C LYS A 395 25.08 18.17 25.71
N PHE A 396 24.47 18.92 24.79
CA PHE A 396 24.26 20.36 24.97
C PHE A 396 23.40 20.67 26.22
N ALA A 397 22.36 19.87 26.48
CA ALA A 397 21.55 20.00 27.68
C ALA A 397 22.35 19.71 28.96
N ALA A 398 23.20 18.68 28.95
CA ALA A 398 24.09 18.34 30.07
C ALA A 398 25.14 19.44 30.30
N ASP A 399 25.74 19.97 29.23
CA ASP A 399 26.72 21.07 29.32
C ASP A 399 26.05 22.34 29.87
N ASN A 400 24.86 22.71 29.39
CA ASN A 400 24.09 23.82 29.95
C ASN A 400 23.69 23.60 31.42
N GLN A 401 23.33 22.37 31.80
CA GLN A 401 23.02 22.03 33.18
C GLN A 401 24.27 22.15 34.06
N ALA A 402 25.43 21.69 33.59
CA ALA A 402 26.71 21.85 34.30
C ALA A 402 27.03 23.32 34.52
N VAL A 403 26.94 24.17 33.47
CA VAL A 403 27.13 25.62 33.57
C VAL A 403 26.12 26.24 34.55
N SER A 404 24.85 25.86 34.49
CA SER A 404 23.82 26.35 35.43
C SER A 404 24.11 25.97 36.88
N THR A 405 24.63 24.76 37.13
CA THR A 405 25.04 24.35 38.49
C THR A 405 26.25 25.12 38.98
N GLU A 406 27.22 25.44 38.11
CA GLU A 406 28.38 26.26 38.46
C GLU A 406 27.96 27.69 38.79
N ILE A 407 27.10 28.30 37.97
CA ILE A 407 26.51 29.62 38.26
C ILE A 407 25.78 29.58 39.60
N SER A 408 24.98 28.54 39.85
CA SER A 408 24.23 28.40 41.11
C SER A 408 25.15 28.29 42.32
N LYS A 409 26.27 27.56 42.22
CA LYS A 409 27.30 27.49 43.26
C LYS A 409 27.96 28.85 43.49
N GLY A 410 28.28 29.58 42.41
CA GLY A 410 28.84 30.93 42.49
C GLY A 410 27.88 31.93 43.16
N VAL A 411 26.60 31.93 42.78
CA VAL A 411 25.56 32.75 43.41
C VAL A 411 25.40 32.39 44.89
N TYR A 412 25.42 31.10 45.23
CA TYR A 412 25.35 30.65 46.62
C TYR A 412 26.56 31.13 47.43
N ALA A 413 27.77 31.04 46.90
CA ALA A 413 28.98 31.55 47.55
C ALA A 413 28.93 33.07 47.76
N LEU A 414 28.54 33.84 46.73
CA LEU A 414 28.36 35.29 46.84
C LEU A 414 27.29 35.67 47.87
N ALA A 415 26.17 34.93 47.91
CA ALA A 415 25.14 35.14 48.92
C ALA A 415 25.67 34.87 50.33
N MET A 416 26.42 33.78 50.52
CA MET A 416 27.05 33.43 51.81
C MET A 416 28.03 34.51 52.27
N ASP A 417 28.94 34.96 51.39
CA ASP A 417 29.91 36.02 51.69
C ASP A 417 29.22 37.36 51.99
N SER A 418 28.17 37.73 51.24
CA SER A 418 27.41 38.96 51.47
C SER A 418 26.70 38.99 52.84
N VAL A 419 26.28 37.82 53.36
CA VAL A 419 25.67 37.71 54.69
C VAL A 419 26.73 37.90 55.78
N ASP A 420 27.95 37.43 55.57
CA ASP A 420 29.04 37.59 56.52
C ASP A 420 29.59 39.03 56.55
N ASP A 421 29.58 39.74 55.41
CA ASP A 421 30.04 41.14 55.25
C ASP A 421 29.12 42.21 55.88
N SER A 422 28.26 41.77 56.80
CA SER A 422 27.40 42.55 57.73
C SER A 422 28.13 43.57 58.63
N THR A 423 29.38 43.94 58.36
CA THR A 423 30.20 44.87 59.15
C THR A 423 29.59 46.28 59.19
N ILE A 424 29.07 46.77 58.05
CA ILE A 424 28.40 48.08 57.98
C ILE A 424 27.12 48.09 58.81
N ALA A 425 26.30 47.04 58.69
CA ALA A 425 25.07 46.91 59.47
C ALA A 425 25.36 46.85 60.98
N ARG A 426 26.41 46.13 61.40
CA ARG A 426 26.84 46.08 62.80
C ARG A 426 27.29 47.43 63.34
N ILE A 427 28.05 48.21 62.55
CA ILE A 427 28.52 49.55 62.95
C ILE A 427 27.33 50.51 63.14
N VAL A 428 26.40 50.55 62.19
CA VAL A 428 25.20 51.42 62.28
C VAL A 428 24.36 51.04 63.50
N THR A 429 24.14 49.74 63.74
CA THR A 429 23.35 49.27 64.89
C THR A 429 24.04 49.66 66.20
N LEU A 430 25.36 49.50 66.29
CA LEU A 430 26.14 49.87 67.48
C LEU A 430 26.04 51.38 67.79
N ALA A 431 26.13 52.22 66.75
CA ALA A 431 26.00 53.68 66.89
C ALA A 431 24.61 54.07 67.42
N THR A 432 23.54 53.46 66.89
CA THR A 432 22.17 53.72 67.38
C THR A 432 21.96 53.27 68.83
N LEU A 433 22.57 52.17 69.24
CA LEU A 433 22.40 51.58 70.57
C LEU A 433 23.04 52.43 71.69
N ILE A 434 24.11 53.16 71.36
CA ILE A 434 24.77 54.10 72.27
C ILE A 434 24.02 55.44 72.30
N TYR A 435 23.54 55.89 71.15
CA TYR A 435 22.91 57.20 71.02
C TYR A 435 21.50 57.25 71.65
N LEU A 436 20.70 56.20 71.48
CA LEU A 436 19.29 56.18 71.90
C LEU A 436 19.10 56.38 73.43
N PRO A 437 19.83 55.68 74.32
CA PRO A 437 19.66 55.84 75.76
C PRO A 437 20.17 57.20 76.25
N ALA A 438 21.32 57.64 75.73
CA ALA A 438 21.90 58.94 76.08
C ALA A 438 20.98 60.10 75.70
N SER A 439 20.36 60.03 74.52
CA SER A 439 19.42 61.04 74.04
C SER A 439 18.11 61.04 74.82
N PHE A 440 17.60 59.88 75.20
CA PHE A 440 16.40 59.77 76.05
C PHE A 440 16.61 60.40 77.42
N VAL A 441 17.73 60.09 78.08
CA VAL A 441 18.07 60.66 79.39
C VAL A 441 18.34 62.17 79.28
N ALA A 442 19.02 62.61 78.21
CA ALA A 442 19.23 64.04 77.96
C ALA A 442 17.92 64.80 77.76
N SER A 443 16.95 64.19 77.06
CA SER A 443 15.62 64.80 76.86
C SER A 443 14.80 64.84 78.15
N LEU A 444 14.88 63.80 78.99
CA LEU A 444 14.16 63.72 80.26
C LEU A 444 14.65 64.78 81.29
N PHE A 445 15.95 65.06 81.30
CA PHE A 445 16.59 65.93 82.29
C PHE A 445 16.97 67.32 81.78
N GLY A 446 17.04 67.53 80.46
CA GLY A 446 17.68 68.69 79.81
C GLY A 446 17.10 70.06 80.14
N MET A 447 15.93 70.13 80.80
CA MET A 447 15.29 71.40 81.16
C MET A 447 15.47 71.80 82.64
N ASN A 448 15.92 70.91 83.53
CA ASN A 448 15.92 71.18 84.98
C ASN A 448 17.31 71.54 85.57
N PHE A 449 18.39 71.45 84.79
CA PHE A 449 19.77 71.59 85.31
C PHE A 449 20.45 72.94 85.02
N PHE A 450 19.87 73.77 84.16
CA PHE A 450 20.44 75.05 83.76
C PHE A 450 19.52 76.19 84.19
N ASP A 451 19.95 76.99 85.16
CA ASP A 451 19.26 78.19 85.61
C ASP A 451 20.10 79.43 85.25
N PHE A 452 19.47 80.41 84.60
CA PHE A 452 20.15 81.60 84.08
C PHE A 452 19.75 82.81 84.92
N ASP A 453 20.65 83.28 85.78
CA ASP A 453 20.43 84.46 86.61
C ASP A 453 20.79 85.74 85.83
N GLU A 454 19.80 86.60 85.56
CA GLU A 454 19.95 87.77 84.67
C GLU A 454 20.82 88.90 85.25
N GLY A 455 21.11 88.88 86.56
CA GLY A 455 21.86 89.96 87.23
C GLY A 455 23.39 89.82 87.21
N SER A 456 23.91 88.60 87.03
CA SER A 456 25.35 88.35 86.95
C SER A 456 25.60 87.37 85.82
N ARG A 457 26.39 87.76 84.83
CA ARG A 457 26.62 87.03 83.56
C ARG A 457 27.38 85.70 83.76
N ARG A 458 26.91 84.83 84.65
CA ARG A 458 27.49 83.54 85.04
C ARG A 458 26.39 82.49 85.03
N MET A 459 26.57 81.52 84.16
CA MET A 459 25.72 80.34 84.07
C MET A 459 26.00 79.45 85.29
N ASN A 460 25.07 79.39 86.23
CA ASN A 460 25.19 78.53 87.40
C ASN A 460 24.70 77.13 87.01
N ILE A 461 25.65 76.23 86.78
CA ILE A 461 25.36 74.80 86.66
C ILE A 461 24.91 74.29 88.03
N SER A 462 23.71 73.70 88.09
CA SER A 462 23.22 73.06 89.31
C SER A 462 24.18 71.95 89.76
N LYS A 463 24.46 71.88 91.07
CA LYS A 463 25.37 70.89 91.68
C LYS A 463 24.94 69.43 91.45
N ASP A 464 23.71 69.21 91.00
CA ASP A 464 23.13 67.89 90.76
C ASP A 464 23.30 67.38 89.32
N ALA A 465 24.00 68.12 88.44
CA ALA A 465 24.26 67.72 87.05
C ALA A 465 24.98 66.34 86.91
N TRP A 466 25.65 65.86 87.97
CA TRP A 466 26.24 64.52 88.02
C TRP A 466 25.21 63.38 87.97
N ILE A 467 23.94 63.62 88.32
CA ILE A 467 22.87 62.61 88.28
C ILE A 467 22.59 62.18 86.83
N TYR A 468 22.73 63.09 85.86
CA TYR A 468 22.63 62.76 84.43
C TYR A 468 23.65 61.69 84.02
N LEU A 469 24.91 61.84 84.45
CA LEU A 469 25.97 60.86 84.18
C LEU A 469 25.72 59.54 84.93
N LEU A 470 25.25 59.64 86.18
CA LEU A 470 24.95 58.48 87.02
C LEU A 470 23.84 57.60 86.45
N VAL A 471 22.84 58.17 85.77
CA VAL A 471 21.74 57.43 85.16
C VAL A 471 22.10 56.96 83.74
N THR A 472 22.79 57.79 82.96
CA THR A 472 23.11 57.49 81.56
C THR A 472 24.09 56.31 81.42
N ILE A 473 25.15 56.27 82.23
CA ILE A 473 26.19 55.24 82.15
C ILE A 473 25.63 53.82 82.39
N PRO A 474 24.89 53.53 83.48
CA PRO A 474 24.34 52.20 83.71
C PRO A 474 23.28 51.83 82.68
N LEU A 475 22.46 52.76 82.21
CA LEU A 475 21.46 52.48 81.18
C LEU A 475 22.11 52.10 79.83
N THR A 476 23.20 52.78 79.47
CA THR A 476 24.00 52.45 78.27
C THR A 476 24.73 51.11 78.44
N ALA A 477 25.21 50.80 79.65
CA ALA A 477 25.81 49.51 79.96
C ALA A 477 24.78 48.36 79.87
N VAL A 478 23.57 48.55 80.40
CA VAL A 478 22.48 47.54 80.36
C VAL A 478 22.02 47.29 78.92
N THR A 479 21.84 48.35 78.11
CA THR A 479 21.47 48.20 76.70
C THR A 479 22.57 47.50 75.90
N GLY A 480 23.85 47.88 76.12
CA GLY A 480 25.00 47.19 75.54
C GLY A 480 25.10 45.71 75.95
N LEU A 481 24.90 45.40 77.23
CA LEU A 481 24.87 44.03 77.76
C LEU A 481 23.71 43.21 77.20
N ALA A 482 22.52 43.79 77.06
CA ALA A 482 21.36 43.15 76.46
C ALA A 482 21.64 42.76 75.00
N TRP A 483 22.24 43.67 74.22
CA TRP A 483 22.65 43.38 72.85
C TRP A 483 23.75 42.31 72.79
N TRP A 484 24.77 42.39 73.65
CA TRP A 484 25.83 41.38 73.69
C TRP A 484 25.26 40.00 74.02
N CYS A 485 24.37 39.89 75.00
CA CYS A 485 23.66 38.65 75.32
C CYS A 485 22.83 38.14 74.14
N ALA A 486 22.09 39.00 73.43
CA ALA A 486 21.31 38.63 72.26
C ALA A 486 22.21 38.17 71.09
N ALA A 487 23.28 38.91 70.80
CA ALA A 487 24.25 38.60 69.75
C ALA A 487 24.98 37.28 70.03
N ARG A 488 25.35 37.01 71.30
CA ARG A 488 25.97 35.75 71.72
C ARG A 488 25.02 34.57 71.58
N ARG A 489 23.74 34.73 71.95
CA ARG A 489 22.69 33.71 71.74
C ARG A 489 22.44 33.43 70.25
N GLN A 490 22.44 34.45 69.40
CA GLN A 490 22.28 34.28 67.95
C GLN A 490 23.49 33.58 67.32
N ARG A 491 24.73 33.86 67.77
CA ARG A 491 25.93 33.14 67.34
C ARG A 491 25.86 31.64 67.68
N MET A 492 25.37 31.30 68.87
CA MET A 492 25.21 29.89 69.29
C MET A 492 24.13 29.16 68.46
N LYS A 493 23.00 29.81 68.16
CA LYS A 493 21.94 29.25 67.28
C LYS A 493 22.39 29.10 65.82
N ARG A 494 23.31 29.93 65.34
CA ARG A 494 23.91 29.80 64.00
C ARG A 494 24.95 28.67 63.96
N ALA A 495 25.68 28.42 65.06
CA ALA A 495 26.61 27.30 65.16
C ALA A 495 25.90 25.93 65.15
N SER A 496 24.70 25.81 65.75
CA SER A 496 23.91 24.57 65.71
C SER A 496 23.21 24.31 64.37
N ARG A 497 23.15 25.30 63.46
CA ARG A 497 22.60 25.16 62.10
C ARG A 497 23.67 24.88 61.03
N ARG A 498 24.96 24.88 61.39
CA ARG A 498 26.11 24.66 60.48
C ARG A 498 26.57 23.19 60.42
N GLN A 499 25.86 22.25 61.06
CA GLN A 499 26.09 20.82 60.79
C GLN A 499 25.36 20.45 59.48
N PRO A 500 26.06 19.94 58.45
CA PRO A 500 25.40 19.36 57.30
C PRO A 500 24.61 18.11 57.73
N PRO A 501 23.52 17.75 57.06
CA PRO A 501 22.98 16.39 57.21
C PRO A 501 24.09 15.42 56.76
N ASP A 502 24.39 14.44 57.62
CA ASP A 502 25.28 13.34 57.27
C ASP A 502 24.76 12.66 55.98
N VAL A 503 25.70 12.40 55.09
CA VAL A 503 25.53 11.76 53.77
C VAL A 503 24.95 10.36 53.89
#